data_AF-A0A7V4U432-F1
#
_entry.id   AF-A0A7V4U432-F1
#
_cell.length_a   1.000
_cell.length_b   1.000
_cell.length_c   1.000
_cell.angle_alpha   90.00
_cell.angle_beta   90.00
_cell.angle_gamma   90.00
#
_symmetry.space_group_name_H-M   'P 1'
#
loop_
_entity.id
_entity.type
_entity.pdbx_description
1 polymer ?
#
loop_
_entity_poly.entity_id
_entity_poly.type
_entity_poly.pdbx_seq_one_letter_code
_entity_poly.pdbx_strand_id
1 'polypeptide(L)' 'MTAANRKYQQLNRQVRAWKAMDAMRDKTIEEKNIEVSTKKFHCLNCGYIMFYQAKRCPSCSSEKMEEMK' A
#
# COMPACT_ATOMS: atom_id res chain seq x y z
N MET A 1 10.43 -38.15 19.69
CA MET A 1 9.87 -36.78 19.67
C MET A 1 8.46 -36.77 20.24
N THR A 2 8.16 -35.91 21.22
CA THR A 2 6.83 -35.82 21.87
C THR A 2 5.81 -35.06 21.02
N ALA A 3 4.52 -35.29 21.25
CA ALA A 3 3.43 -34.60 20.55
C ALA A 3 3.51 -33.06 20.70
N ALA A 4 3.91 -32.59 21.89
CA ALA A 4 4.14 -31.17 22.16
C ALA A 4 5.24 -30.57 21.26
N ASN A 5 6.34 -31.31 21.04
CA ASN A 5 7.44 -30.84 20.19
C ASN A 5 7.01 -30.75 18.71
N ARG A 6 6.14 -31.66 18.23
CA ARG A 6 5.56 -31.58 16.88
C ARG A 6 4.65 -30.36 16.72
N LYS A 7 3.80 -30.08 17.71
CA LYS A 7 2.91 -28.91 17.70
C LYS A 7 3.70 -27.60 17.70
N TYR A 8 4.77 -27.52 18.51
CA TYR A 8 5.66 -26.37 18.54
C TYR A 8 6.36 -26.15 17.19
N GLN A 9 6.87 -27.22 16.57
CA GLN A 9 7.48 -27.13 15.24
C GLN A 9 6.49 -26.68 14.17
N GLN A 10 5.24 -27.17 14.21
CA GLN A 10 4.19 -26.75 13.28
C GLN A 10 3.83 -25.27 13.44
N LEU A 11 3.67 -24.80 14.68
CA LEU A 11 3.42 -23.39 14.97
C LEU A 11 4.56 -22.50 14.47
N ASN A 12 5.82 -22.91 14.70
CA ASN A 12 6.98 -22.17 14.20
C ASN A 12 7.02 -22.08 12.68
N ARG A 13 6.60 -23.14 11.96
CA ARG A 13 6.47 -23.09 10.50
C ARG A 13 5.39 -22.09 10.07
N GLN A 14 4.24 -22.08 10.74
CA GLN A 14 3.15 -21.13 10.46
C GLN A 14 3.60 -19.68 10.71
N VAL A 15 4.28 -19.40 11.82
CA VAL A 15 4.80 -18.06 12.13
C VAL A 15 5.81 -17.60 11.07
N ARG A 16 6.68 -18.49 10.60
CA ARG A 16 7.63 -18.16 9.52
C ARG A 16 6.91 -17.84 8.21
N ALA A 17 5.89 -18.63 7.86
CA ALA A 17 5.09 -18.38 6.67
C ALA A 17 4.35 -17.03 6.75
N TRP A 18 3.76 -16.71 7.91
CA TRP A 18 3.10 -15.43 8.14
C TRP A 18 4.07 -14.24 8.00
N LYS A 19 5.26 -14.32 8.61
CA LYS A 19 6.29 -13.27 8.46
C LYS A 19 6.74 -13.08 7.00
N ALA A 20 6.81 -14.15 6.22
CA ALA A 20 7.13 -14.06 4.79
C ALA A 20 5.99 -13.37 4.00
N MET A 21 4.73 -13.66 4.33
CA MET A 21 3.57 -13.00 3.72
C MET A 21 3.53 -11.50 4.05
N ASP A 22 3.81 -11.12 5.30
CA ASP A 22 3.88 -9.71 5.71
C ASP A 22 5.01 -8.97 4.98
N ALA A 23 6.20 -9.58 4.87
CA ALA A 23 7.31 -8.98 4.11
C ALA A 23 6.99 -8.79 2.62
N MET A 24 6.23 -9.71 2.01
CA MET A 24 5.75 -9.56 0.63
C MET A 24 4.75 -8.40 0.53
N ARG A 25 3.83 -8.29 1.49
CA ARG A 25 2.84 -7.20 1.55
C ARG A 25 3.52 -5.84 1.69
N ASP A 26 4.53 -5.73 2.55
CA ASP A 26 5.28 -4.49 2.75
C ASP A 26 5.99 -4.04 1.47
N LYS A 27 6.63 -4.97 0.75
CA LYS A 27 7.22 -4.70 -0.57
C LYS A 27 6.19 -4.20 -1.59
N THR A 28 5.03 -4.85 -1.67
CA THR A 28 3.96 -4.42 -2.57
C THR A 28 3.42 -3.02 -2.22
N ILE A 29 3.37 -2.67 -0.93
CA ILE A 29 2.99 -1.32 -0.48
C ILE A 29 4.05 -0.30 -0.91
N GLU A 30 5.33 -0.62 -0.72
CA GLU A 30 6.44 0.24 -1.11
C GLU A 30 6.46 0.51 -2.63
N GLU A 31 6.32 -0.53 -3.45
CA GLU A 31 6.23 -0.41 -4.91
C GLU A 31 5.05 0.48 -5.35
N LYS A 32 3.87 0.31 -4.75
CA LYS A 32 2.70 1.16 -5.04
C LYS A 32 2.90 2.60 -4.59
N ASN A 33 3.54 2.82 -3.45
CA ASN A 33 3.83 4.18 -2.98
C ASN A 33 4.80 4.89 -3.93
N ILE A 34 5.79 4.18 -4.46
CA ILE A 34 6.70 4.72 -5.49
C ILE A 34 5.89 5.10 -6.74
N GLU A 35 5.05 4.20 -7.25
CA GLU A 35 4.18 4.46 -8.41
C GLU A 35 3.26 5.68 -8.19
N VAL A 36 2.68 5.84 -7.00
CA VAL A 36 1.82 6.99 -6.69
C VAL A 36 2.62 8.29 -6.56
N SER A 37 3.86 8.24 -6.05
CA SER A 37 4.70 9.43 -5.87
C SER A 37 5.18 10.05 -7.19
N THR A 38 5.30 9.25 -8.25
CA THR A 38 5.71 9.72 -9.58
C THR A 38 4.55 10.29 -10.39
N LYS A 39 3.31 9.95 -10.03
CA LYS A 39 2.10 10.44 -10.68
C LYS A 39 1.73 11.84 -10.18
N LYS A 40 1.40 12.72 -11.12
CA LYS A 40 0.85 14.06 -10.83
C LYS A 40 -0.63 14.03 -11.12
N PHE A 41 -1.43 14.56 -10.20
CA PHE A 41 -2.87 14.69 -10.36
C PHE A 41 -3.23 16.16 -10.35
N HIS A 42 -4.11 16.60 -11.23
CA HIS A 42 -4.62 17.96 -11.21
C HIS A 42 -6.13 17.98 -10.98
N CYS A 43 -6.60 18.97 -10.23
CA CYS A 43 -8.01 19.14 -9.96
C CYS A 43 -8.71 19.82 -11.14
N LEU A 44 -9.68 19.14 -11.73
CA LEU A 44 -10.48 19.67 -12.84
C LEU A 44 -11.38 20.84 -12.43
N ASN A 45 -11.60 21.05 -11.12
CA ASN A 45 -12.44 22.13 -10.62
C ASN A 45 -11.67 23.43 -10.34
N CYS A 46 -10.39 23.35 -9.94
CA CYS A 46 -9.63 24.53 -9.51
C CYS A 46 -8.19 24.59 -10.02
N GLY A 47 -7.74 23.58 -10.77
CA GLY A 47 -6.39 23.51 -11.32
C GLY A 47 -5.29 23.14 -10.31
N TYR A 48 -5.62 22.89 -9.04
CA TYR A 48 -4.63 22.53 -8.04
C TYR A 48 -3.92 21.21 -8.38
N ILE A 49 -2.59 21.19 -8.31
CA ILE A 49 -1.74 20.04 -8.65
C ILE A 49 -1.31 19.32 -7.37
N MET A 50 -1.43 18.00 -7.35
CA MET A 50 -1.02 17.11 -6.26
C MET A 50 -0.04 16.06 -6.79
N PHE A 51 0.91 15.65 -5.95
CA PHE A 51 1.90 14.61 -6.24
C PHE A 51 1.54 13.27 -5.58
N TYR A 52 0.25 13.07 -5.33
CA TYR A 52 -0.30 11.87 -4.75
C TYR A 52 -1.77 11.73 -5.18
N GLN A 53 -2.27 10.50 -5.18
CA GLN A 53 -3.65 10.21 -5.52
C GLN A 53 -4.57 10.57 -4.33
N ALA A 54 -5.06 11.81 -4.31
CA ALA A 54 -6.04 12.24 -3.33
C ALA A 54 -7.47 11.91 -3.78
N LYS A 55 -8.30 11.40 -2.85
CA LYS A 55 -9.75 11.22 -3.11
C LYS A 55 -10.48 12.55 -3.31
N ARG A 56 -9.97 13.64 -2.73
CA ARG A 56 -10.55 14.99 -2.77
C ARG A 56 -9.46 16.03 -2.91
N CYS A 57 -9.78 17.14 -3.55
CA CYS A 57 -8.90 18.29 -3.65
C CYS A 57 -8.70 18.92 -2.28
N PRO A 58 -7.45 19.10 -1.80
CA PRO A 58 -7.21 19.81 -0.55
C PRO A 58 -7.54 21.31 -0.65
N SER A 59 -7.57 21.87 -1.86
CA SER A 59 -7.89 23.28 -2.10
C SER A 59 -9.41 23.54 -2.17
N CYS A 60 -10.16 22.73 -2.94
CA CYS A 60 -11.58 22.99 -3.19
C CYS A 60 -12.53 21.83 -2.82
N SER A 61 -12.02 20.77 -2.19
CA SER A 61 -12.76 19.56 -1.81
C SER A 61 -13.41 18.77 -2.95
N SER A 62 -13.23 19.17 -4.21
CA SER A 62 -13.76 18.45 -5.38
C SER A 62 -13.14 17.06 -5.53
N GLU A 63 -13.97 16.09 -5.91
CA GLU A 63 -13.55 14.72 -6.24
C GLU A 63 -13.13 14.58 -7.73
N LYS A 64 -13.27 15.66 -8.52
CA LYS A 64 -12.87 15.68 -9.94
C LYS A 64 -11.36 15.92 -10.07
N MET A 65 -10.63 14.83 -10.30
CA MET A 65 -9.18 14.79 -10.46
C MET A 65 -8.80 14.02 -11.72
N GLU A 66 -7.71 14.41 -12.35
CA GLU A 66 -7.15 13.68 -13.51
C GLU A 66 -5.64 13.50 -13.35
N GLU A 67 -5.16 12.30 -13.69
CA GLU A 67 -3.73 11.97 -13.75
C GLU A 67 -3.11 12.65 -14.98
N MET A 68 -2.07 13.43 -14.76
CA MET A 68 -1.28 14.05 -15.80
C MET A 68 -0.29 13.00 -16.33
N LYS A 69 -0.45 12.64 -17.60
CA LYS A 69 0.45 11.71 -18.31
C LYS A 69 1.70 12.42 -18.85
#